data_AF-A0A5J6LHE6-F1
#
_entry.id   AF-A0A5J6LHE6-F1
#
_cell.length_a   1.000
_cell.length_b   1.000
_cell.length_c   1.000
_cell.angle_alpha   90.00
_cell.angle_beta   90.00
_cell.angle_gamma   90.00
#
_symmetry.space_group_name_H-M   'P 1'
#
loop_
_entity.id
_entity.type
_entity.pdbx_description
1 polymer ?
#
loop_
_entity_poly.entity_id
_entity_poly.type
_entity_poly.pdbx_seq_one_letter_code
_entity_poly.pdbx_strand_id
1 'polypeptide(L)'
;MKDPVALLARLPGRFPDAKRWLIAYSGGLDSQVLLTAAAEVLPHAQLLAVHVHHGLQAAGDDWAASCQHHSSELNIDFQLCRVAPQSSSEAAARDARYQAFATLMQPGDVLLMAHHANDQAETLLYRLIRGAGVAGLSAMPVERPLGQGKLVRPFLSLSRSVLESWARQRELDWVEDPSNAYQQYARNYLRHQVMPVITQRWPGAVTQFVETAGYMAEARELLDVLAEQDAVSCLESPEVLQLPPLFQLSETRQNNLLRYWLRSHQCVLGTESLHQLRRQFLQGKGNPERLLQLQPDLHLRTYRERLFLWRPSVLSTCLTAGPLTLQPGSAISLAGGVLRIDGDAPGQNGIMQLKYRQGGEQLHPAGRGVGVSLSKLFQEVGVPPWLRDSWPLLCDDKGILVVPGICEDQRWQGKSNLSCLWQPFGLSGEPFFC
;
A
#
# COMPACT_ATOMS: atom_id res chain seq x y z
N MET A 1 35.31 -9.40 7.68
CA MET A 1 35.48 -8.85 6.31
C MET A 1 34.09 -8.61 5.73
N LYS A 2 33.87 -7.48 5.06
CA LYS A 2 32.60 -7.17 4.38
C LYS A 2 32.56 -7.93 3.04
N ASP A 3 32.11 -9.18 3.09
CA ASP A 3 32.11 -10.11 1.95
C ASP A 3 30.67 -10.32 1.43
N PRO A 4 30.40 -10.10 0.13
CA PRO A 4 29.12 -10.40 -0.51
C PRO A 4 28.56 -11.79 -0.17
N VAL A 5 29.41 -12.82 -0.22
CA VAL A 5 29.01 -14.22 0.00
C VAL A 5 28.54 -14.43 1.44
N ALA A 6 29.31 -13.94 2.41
CA ALA A 6 28.97 -14.02 3.83
C ALA A 6 27.64 -13.32 4.19
N LEU A 7 27.25 -12.26 3.48
CA LEU A 7 25.96 -11.60 3.69
C LEU A 7 24.79 -12.43 3.15
N LEU A 8 24.97 -13.05 1.98
CA LEU A 8 23.95 -13.88 1.34
C LEU A 8 23.75 -15.22 2.06
N ALA A 9 24.80 -15.81 2.62
CA ALA A 9 24.74 -17.06 3.37
C ALA A 9 23.81 -17.01 4.59
N ARG A 10 23.50 -15.81 5.09
CA ARG A 10 22.57 -15.60 6.22
C ARG A 10 21.10 -15.59 5.81
N LEU A 11 20.81 -15.43 4.52
CA LEU A 11 19.45 -15.26 4.03
C LEU A 11 18.57 -16.50 4.24
N PRO A 12 19.02 -17.75 3.99
CA PRO A 12 18.20 -18.94 4.24
C PRO A 12 17.73 -19.06 5.70
N GLY A 13 18.58 -18.68 6.66
CA GLY A 13 18.21 -18.65 8.08
C GLY A 13 17.22 -17.54 8.44
N ARG A 14 17.24 -16.41 7.72
CA ARG A 14 16.28 -15.31 7.91
C ARG A 14 14.96 -15.54 7.19
N PHE A 15 14.96 -16.32 6.11
CA PHE A 15 13.79 -16.64 5.31
C PHE A 15 13.70 -18.17 5.10
N PRO A 16 13.39 -18.93 6.17
CA PRO A 16 13.35 -20.40 6.08
C PRO A 16 12.26 -20.91 5.14
N ASP A 17 11.18 -20.13 4.96
CA ASP A 17 10.06 -20.46 4.07
C ASP A 17 10.24 -19.95 2.64
N ALA A 18 11.43 -19.42 2.29
CA ALA A 18 11.71 -18.93 0.95
C ALA A 18 11.65 -20.10 -0.06
N LYS A 19 10.77 -19.97 -1.06
CA LYS A 19 10.62 -20.98 -2.12
C LYS A 19 11.50 -20.69 -3.31
N ARG A 20 11.67 -19.41 -3.65
CA ARG A 20 12.50 -18.94 -4.76
C ARG A 20 13.25 -17.66 -4.38
N TRP A 21 14.47 -17.56 -4.91
CA TRP A 21 15.36 -16.42 -4.79
C TRP A 21 15.49 -15.77 -6.15
N LEU A 22 14.72 -14.69 -6.35
CA LEU A 22 14.76 -13.93 -7.59
C LEU A 22 15.89 -12.92 -7.49
N ILE A 23 16.73 -12.79 -8.51
CA ILE A 23 17.84 -11.83 -8.55
C ILE A 23 17.50 -10.78 -9.60
N ALA A 24 17.32 -9.54 -9.16
CA ALA A 24 17.14 -8.41 -10.08
C ALA A 24 18.45 -8.17 -10.83
N TYR A 25 18.55 -8.72 -12.03
CA TYR A 25 19.79 -8.85 -12.76
C TYR A 25 19.83 -7.91 -13.96
N SER A 26 20.58 -6.82 -13.83
CA SER A 26 20.75 -5.86 -14.92
C SER A 26 22.01 -6.12 -15.75
N GLY A 27 22.87 -7.07 -15.39
CA GLY A 27 24.16 -7.31 -16.06
C GLY A 27 25.25 -6.27 -15.75
N GLY A 28 24.95 -5.25 -14.94
CA GLY A 28 25.96 -4.32 -14.43
C GLY A 28 26.70 -4.89 -13.22
N LEU A 29 27.85 -4.28 -12.90
CA LEU A 29 28.78 -4.68 -11.83
C LEU A 29 28.07 -5.21 -10.57
N ASP A 30 27.22 -4.39 -9.94
CA ASP A 30 26.63 -4.73 -8.65
C ASP A 30 25.73 -5.97 -8.75
N SER A 31 24.95 -6.05 -9.84
CA SER A 31 24.05 -7.19 -10.09
C SER A 31 24.80 -8.45 -10.48
N GLN A 32 25.95 -8.34 -11.14
CA GLN A 32 26.83 -9.46 -11.46
C GLN A 32 27.46 -10.05 -10.19
N VAL A 33 27.91 -9.18 -9.27
CA VAL A 33 28.40 -9.59 -7.95
C VAL A 33 27.29 -10.29 -7.17
N LEU A 34 26.07 -9.75 -7.17
CA LEU A 34 24.94 -10.37 -6.50
C LEU A 34 24.59 -11.74 -7.08
N LEU A 35 24.55 -11.87 -8.41
CA LEU A 35 24.28 -13.13 -9.10
C LEU A 35 25.32 -14.20 -8.73
N THR A 36 26.60 -13.86 -8.89
CA THR A 36 27.71 -14.78 -8.65
C THR A 36 27.78 -15.20 -7.18
N ALA A 37 27.72 -14.23 -6.25
CA ALA A 37 27.78 -14.52 -4.83
C ALA A 37 26.56 -15.32 -4.34
N ALA A 38 25.39 -15.12 -4.94
CA ALA A 38 24.18 -15.89 -4.61
C ALA A 38 24.30 -17.35 -5.07
N ALA A 39 24.88 -17.59 -6.24
CA ALA A 39 25.16 -18.93 -6.75
C ALA A 39 26.02 -19.75 -5.77
N GLU A 40 26.97 -19.11 -5.08
CA GLU A 40 27.88 -19.80 -4.14
C GLU A 40 27.18 -20.33 -2.87
N VAL A 41 26.04 -19.76 -2.45
CA VAL A 41 25.47 -20.02 -1.10
C VAL A 41 23.98 -20.26 -1.04
N LEU A 42 23.22 -19.91 -2.08
CA LEU A 42 21.78 -20.17 -2.15
C LEU A 42 21.50 -21.45 -2.95
N PRO A 43 20.40 -22.16 -2.67
CA PRO A 43 20.07 -23.38 -3.40
C PRO A 43 19.85 -23.09 -4.90
N HIS A 44 20.71 -23.63 -5.77
CA HIS A 44 20.67 -23.38 -7.22
C HIS A 44 19.29 -23.62 -7.83
N ALA A 45 18.61 -24.72 -7.46
CA ALA A 45 17.27 -25.05 -7.97
C ALA A 45 16.17 -24.04 -7.59
N GLN A 46 16.47 -23.07 -6.72
CA GLN A 46 15.57 -22.01 -6.29
C GLN A 46 15.98 -20.63 -6.83
N LEU A 47 17.11 -20.52 -7.53
CA LEU A 47 17.60 -19.24 -8.05
C LEU A 47 16.99 -18.92 -9.42
N LEU A 48 16.55 -17.68 -9.58
CA LEU A 48 16.04 -17.16 -10.85
C LEU A 48 16.60 -15.76 -11.10
N ALA A 49 17.41 -15.60 -12.15
CA ALA A 49 17.85 -14.29 -12.61
C ALA A 49 16.74 -13.63 -13.43
N VAL A 50 16.37 -12.39 -13.08
CA VAL A 50 15.29 -11.65 -13.74
C VAL A 50 15.84 -10.34 -14.30
N HIS A 51 15.86 -10.24 -15.63
CA HIS A 51 16.24 -9.02 -16.34
C HIS A 51 15.01 -8.27 -16.82
N VAL A 52 14.95 -6.97 -16.57
CA VAL A 52 13.84 -6.12 -17.03
C VAL A 52 14.33 -5.20 -18.15
N HIS A 53 13.81 -5.44 -19.34
CA HIS A 53 14.15 -4.68 -20.54
C HIS A 53 13.08 -3.62 -20.82
N HIS A 54 13.44 -2.35 -20.68
CA HIS A 54 12.53 -1.20 -20.81
C HIS A 54 12.26 -0.71 -22.25
N GLY A 55 12.89 -1.31 -23.27
CA GLY A 55 12.60 -1.00 -24.67
C GLY A 55 13.13 0.33 -25.20
N LEU A 56 13.80 1.14 -24.35
CA LEU A 56 14.22 2.51 -24.70
C LEU A 56 15.53 2.60 -25.51
N GLN A 57 16.31 1.52 -25.66
CA GLN A 57 17.59 1.54 -26.38
C GLN A 57 17.72 0.33 -27.30
N ALA A 58 18.22 0.56 -28.52
CA ALA A 58 18.44 -0.47 -29.53
C ALA A 58 19.53 -1.50 -29.14
N ALA A 59 20.48 -1.11 -28.29
CA ALA A 59 21.52 -1.99 -27.76
C ALA A 59 21.04 -2.92 -26.62
N GLY A 60 19.76 -2.84 -26.23
CA GLY A 60 19.23 -3.61 -25.10
C GLY A 60 19.07 -5.10 -25.36
N ASP A 61 18.94 -5.53 -26.62
CA ASP A 61 18.79 -6.95 -26.96
C ASP A 61 20.13 -7.71 -26.83
N ASP A 62 21.26 -7.12 -27.27
CA ASP A 62 22.60 -7.70 -27.07
C ASP A 62 22.97 -7.77 -25.59
N TRP A 63 22.53 -6.78 -24.80
CA TRP A 63 22.72 -6.77 -23.35
C TRP A 63 21.91 -7.87 -22.66
N ALA A 64 20.64 -8.07 -23.05
CA ALA A 64 19.84 -9.17 -22.52
C ALA A 64 20.45 -10.54 -22.86
N ALA A 65 21.02 -10.70 -24.06
CA ALA A 65 21.72 -11.91 -24.47
C ALA A 65 22.99 -12.17 -23.61
N SER A 66 23.80 -11.15 -23.34
CA SER A 66 24.94 -11.25 -22.42
C SER A 66 24.51 -11.66 -21.01
N CYS A 67 23.43 -11.06 -20.49
CA CYS A 67 22.89 -11.44 -19.18
C CYS A 67 22.43 -12.91 -19.16
N GLN A 68 21.74 -13.35 -20.21
CA GLN A 68 21.31 -14.75 -20.33
C GLN A 68 22.52 -15.69 -20.37
N HIS A 69 23.57 -15.32 -21.09
CA HIS A 69 24.81 -16.11 -21.16
C HIS A 69 25.46 -16.27 -19.79
N HIS A 70 25.71 -15.18 -19.05
CA HIS A 70 26.30 -15.25 -17.71
C HIS A 70 25.45 -16.06 -16.72
N SER A 71 24.11 -15.97 -16.81
CA SER A 71 23.22 -16.78 -15.97
C SER A 71 23.35 -18.27 -16.31
N SER A 72 23.49 -18.60 -17.60
CA SER A 72 23.68 -19.98 -18.05
C SER A 72 25.01 -20.60 -17.60
N GLU A 73 26.11 -19.82 -17.58
CA GLU A 73 27.41 -20.27 -17.07
C GLU A 73 27.38 -20.66 -15.58
N LEU A 74 26.51 -20.01 -14.81
CA LEU A 74 26.28 -20.29 -13.39
C LEU A 74 25.18 -21.34 -13.15
N ASN A 75 24.60 -21.92 -14.20
CA ASN A 75 23.45 -22.83 -14.13
C ASN A 75 22.26 -22.22 -13.35
N ILE A 76 21.95 -20.95 -13.64
CA ILE A 76 20.82 -20.23 -13.06
C ILE A 76 19.79 -19.96 -14.14
N ASP A 77 18.52 -20.26 -13.85
CA ASP A 77 17.41 -19.95 -14.74
C ASP A 77 17.34 -18.44 -15.00
N PHE A 78 17.03 -18.04 -16.24
CA PHE A 78 16.97 -16.65 -16.65
C PHE A 78 15.60 -16.30 -17.22
N GLN A 79 15.02 -15.20 -16.74
CA GLN A 79 13.76 -14.66 -17.22
C GLN A 79 13.90 -13.21 -17.70
N LEU A 80 13.55 -13.00 -18.96
CA LEU A 80 13.47 -11.68 -19.58
C LEU A 80 12.05 -11.12 -19.48
N CYS A 81 11.91 -9.98 -18.80
CA CYS A 81 10.65 -9.23 -18.69
C CYS A 81 10.73 -7.96 -19.52
N ARG A 82 9.97 -7.88 -20.62
CA ARG A 82 9.89 -6.66 -21.45
C ARG A 82 8.80 -5.75 -20.91
N VAL A 83 9.12 -4.48 -20.68
CA VAL A 83 8.18 -3.46 -20.19
C VAL A 83 8.16 -2.24 -21.10
N ALA A 84 6.99 -1.61 -21.20
CA ALA A 84 6.81 -0.35 -21.89
C ALA A 84 6.45 0.74 -20.86
N PRO A 85 7.41 1.59 -20.43
CA PRO A 85 7.13 2.64 -19.47
C PRO A 85 6.21 3.71 -20.07
N GLN A 86 5.40 4.35 -19.23
CA GLN A 86 4.44 5.38 -19.65
C GLN A 86 5.11 6.65 -20.21
N SER A 87 6.39 6.88 -19.87
CA SER A 87 7.21 7.96 -20.41
C SER A 87 8.68 7.56 -20.40
N SER A 88 9.54 8.34 -21.05
CA SER A 88 11.00 8.18 -21.05
C SER A 88 11.68 8.66 -19.76
N SER A 89 10.91 9.02 -18.72
CA SER A 89 11.47 9.47 -17.44
C SER A 89 12.05 8.31 -16.63
N GLU A 90 13.10 8.60 -15.84
CA GLU A 90 13.71 7.61 -14.92
C GLU A 90 12.68 7.08 -13.91
N ALA A 91 11.75 7.92 -13.47
CA ALA A 91 10.67 7.54 -12.57
C ALA A 91 9.72 6.52 -13.23
N ALA A 92 9.26 6.78 -14.46
CA ALA A 92 8.35 5.86 -15.16
C ALA A 92 9.04 4.52 -15.52
N ALA A 93 10.31 4.55 -15.91
CA ALA A 93 11.09 3.33 -16.13
C ALA A 93 11.27 2.53 -14.83
N ARG A 94 11.55 3.22 -13.71
CA ARG A 94 11.65 2.61 -12.39
C ARG A 94 10.32 1.97 -11.96
N ASP A 95 9.20 2.65 -12.15
CA ASP A 95 7.87 2.17 -11.77
C ASP A 95 7.47 0.95 -12.60
N ALA A 96 7.65 1.00 -13.92
CA ALA A 96 7.41 -0.15 -14.81
C ALA A 96 8.25 -1.37 -14.41
N ARG A 97 9.51 -1.15 -14.02
CA ARG A 97 10.38 -2.22 -13.51
C ARG A 97 9.87 -2.83 -12.21
N TYR A 98 9.48 -2.01 -11.24
CA TYR A 98 8.92 -2.53 -9.98
C TYR A 98 7.58 -3.23 -10.18
N GLN A 99 6.76 -2.78 -11.14
CA GLN A 99 5.52 -3.44 -11.50
C GLN A 99 5.78 -4.81 -12.12
N ALA A 100 6.74 -4.93 -13.04
CA ALA A 100 7.12 -6.23 -13.61
C ALA A 100 7.60 -7.22 -12.54
N PHE A 101 8.43 -6.75 -11.60
CA PHE A 101 8.80 -7.58 -10.46
C PHE A 101 7.58 -7.97 -9.62
N ALA A 102 6.73 -7.00 -9.24
CA ALA A 102 5.57 -7.26 -8.40
C ALA A 102 4.61 -8.29 -9.03
N THR A 103 4.40 -8.24 -10.35
CA THR A 103 3.58 -9.21 -11.09
C THR A 103 4.21 -10.61 -11.12
N LEU A 104 5.53 -10.71 -11.13
CA LEU A 104 6.25 -11.99 -11.16
C LEU A 104 6.25 -12.70 -9.80
N MET A 105 6.26 -11.93 -8.71
CA MET A 105 6.36 -12.44 -7.34
C MET A 105 5.18 -13.33 -6.96
N GLN A 106 5.49 -14.50 -6.40
CA GLN A 106 4.57 -15.47 -5.82
C GLN A 106 4.73 -15.53 -4.29
N PRO A 107 3.76 -16.11 -3.56
CA PRO A 107 3.87 -16.31 -2.12
C PRO A 107 5.11 -17.15 -1.74
N GLY A 108 5.97 -16.57 -0.90
CA GLY A 108 7.24 -17.18 -0.47
C GLY A 108 8.45 -16.83 -1.33
N ASP A 109 8.30 -15.97 -2.35
CA ASP A 109 9.43 -15.47 -3.12
C ASP A 109 10.20 -14.36 -2.39
N VAL A 110 11.52 -14.33 -2.59
CA VAL A 110 12.42 -13.26 -2.14
C VAL A 110 13.19 -12.70 -3.33
N LEU A 111 12.93 -11.42 -3.67
CA LEU A 111 13.66 -10.68 -4.69
C LEU A 111 14.88 -9.97 -4.06
N LEU A 112 16.07 -10.28 -4.56
CA LEU A 112 17.33 -9.67 -4.19
C LEU A 112 17.67 -8.52 -5.15
N MET A 113 18.04 -7.36 -4.62
CA MET A 113 18.56 -6.23 -5.39
C MET A 113 19.93 -5.80 -4.89
N ALA A 114 20.85 -5.55 -5.82
CA ALA A 114 22.25 -5.23 -5.54
C ALA A 114 22.50 -3.78 -5.10
N HIS A 115 21.52 -3.13 -4.47
CA HIS A 115 21.71 -1.76 -3.98
C HIS A 115 22.75 -1.75 -2.86
N HIS A 116 23.64 -0.77 -2.90
CA HIS A 116 24.80 -0.68 -2.02
C HIS A 116 24.85 0.63 -1.21
N ALA A 117 25.85 0.80 -0.33
CA ALA A 117 26.00 1.96 0.54
C ALA A 117 26.02 3.30 -0.21
N ASN A 118 26.67 3.38 -1.38
CA ASN A 118 26.67 4.61 -2.18
C ASN A 118 25.26 4.97 -2.70
N ASP A 119 24.41 3.98 -3.02
CA ASP A 119 23.02 4.22 -3.44
C ASP A 119 22.19 4.75 -2.27
N GLN A 120 22.47 4.26 -1.06
CA GLN A 120 21.83 4.71 0.16
C GLN A 120 22.21 6.17 0.45
N ALA A 121 23.48 6.52 0.33
CA ALA A 121 23.98 7.89 0.45
C ALA A 121 23.33 8.84 -0.57
N GLU A 122 23.29 8.45 -1.85
CA GLU A 122 22.61 9.21 -2.91
C GLU A 122 21.13 9.42 -2.57
N THR A 123 20.44 8.36 -2.13
CA THR A 123 19.02 8.42 -1.77
C THR A 123 18.78 9.33 -0.58
N LEU A 124 19.64 9.27 0.45
CA LEU A 124 19.56 10.15 1.62
C LEU A 124 19.70 11.61 1.19
N LEU A 125 20.76 11.96 0.46
CA LEU A 125 21.01 13.35 0.04
C LEU A 125 19.89 13.87 -0.87
N TYR A 126 19.45 13.06 -1.82
CA TYR A 126 18.35 13.43 -2.71
C TYR A 126 17.07 13.76 -1.93
N ARG A 127 16.74 12.95 -0.92
CA ARG A 127 15.56 13.17 -0.07
C ARG A 127 15.74 14.33 0.90
N LEU A 128 16.95 14.53 1.42
CA LEU A 128 17.30 15.66 2.28
C LEU A 128 17.11 16.99 1.56
N ILE A 129 17.62 17.12 0.34
CA ILE A 129 17.48 18.33 -0.50
C ILE A 129 16.00 18.63 -0.79
N ARG A 130 15.16 17.59 -0.88
CA ARG A 130 13.70 17.72 -1.07
C ARG A 130 12.92 17.97 0.23
N GLY A 131 13.59 18.18 1.35
CA GLY A 131 12.95 18.47 2.64
C GLY A 131 12.21 17.28 3.25
N ALA A 132 12.70 16.06 3.02
CA ALA A 132 12.11 14.87 3.62
C ALA A 132 12.27 14.85 5.15
N GLY A 133 11.22 14.40 5.87
CA GLY A 133 11.29 14.12 7.31
C GLY A 133 11.90 12.75 7.62
N VAL A 134 11.87 12.36 8.90
CA VAL A 134 12.48 11.11 9.43
C VAL A 134 12.25 9.89 8.53
N ALA A 135 10.99 9.60 8.19
CA ALA A 135 10.65 8.43 7.37
C ALA A 135 11.25 8.46 5.95
N GLY A 136 11.43 9.65 5.36
CA GLY A 136 12.11 9.78 4.08
C GLY A 136 13.63 9.71 4.24
N LEU A 137 14.19 10.28 5.30
CA LEU A 137 15.61 10.24 5.60
C LEU A 137 16.10 8.85 6.04
N SER A 138 15.21 7.92 6.40
CA SER A 138 15.54 6.49 6.53
C SER A 138 15.98 5.83 5.20
N ALA A 139 15.99 6.58 4.08
CA ALA A 139 16.44 6.16 2.76
C ALA A 139 15.80 4.84 2.28
N MET A 140 16.56 3.89 1.72
CA MET A 140 16.04 2.59 1.32
C MET A 140 16.05 1.63 2.51
N PRO A 141 14.94 0.96 2.83
CA PRO A 141 14.95 -0.10 3.84
C PRO A 141 15.71 -1.33 3.31
N VAL A 142 16.29 -2.12 4.22
CA VAL A 142 16.94 -3.39 3.86
C VAL A 142 15.94 -4.38 3.26
N GLU A 143 14.71 -4.36 3.79
CA GLU A 143 13.62 -5.27 3.45
C GLU A 143 12.32 -4.49 3.27
N ARG A 144 11.49 -4.89 2.32
CA ARG A 144 10.09 -4.42 2.22
C ARG A 144 9.22 -5.41 1.45
N PRO A 145 7.88 -5.38 1.62
CA PRO A 145 6.96 -6.08 0.75
C PRO A 145 7.09 -5.64 -0.72
N LEU A 146 6.88 -6.58 -1.65
CA LEU A 146 6.76 -6.34 -3.09
C LEU A 146 5.91 -7.45 -3.74
N GLY A 147 4.79 -7.08 -4.37
CA GLY A 147 3.85 -8.07 -4.89
C GLY A 147 3.40 -9.02 -3.78
N GLN A 148 3.44 -10.32 -4.05
CA GLN A 148 3.08 -11.37 -3.08
C GLN A 148 4.27 -11.89 -2.24
N GLY A 149 5.46 -11.28 -2.36
CA GLY A 149 6.63 -11.68 -1.59
C GLY A 149 7.42 -10.49 -1.05
N LYS A 150 8.73 -10.67 -0.88
CA LYS A 150 9.61 -9.69 -0.25
C LYS A 150 10.72 -9.22 -1.19
N LEU A 151 11.10 -7.95 -1.07
CA LEU A 151 12.32 -7.40 -1.65
C LEU A 151 13.36 -7.23 -0.56
N VAL A 152 14.59 -7.69 -0.81
CA VAL A 152 15.74 -7.62 0.10
C VAL A 152 16.94 -6.99 -0.62
N ARG A 153 17.66 -6.12 0.08
CA ARG A 153 18.87 -5.43 -0.41
C ARG A 153 20.09 -5.82 0.44
N PRO A 154 20.70 -6.98 0.19
CA PRO A 154 21.76 -7.51 1.06
C PRO A 154 23.00 -6.60 1.11
N PHE A 155 23.29 -5.85 0.04
CA PHE A 155 24.52 -5.09 -0.10
C PHE A 155 24.46 -3.65 0.43
N LEU A 156 23.37 -3.20 1.07
CA LEU A 156 23.24 -1.80 1.52
C LEU A 156 24.35 -1.34 2.49
N SER A 157 25.05 -2.26 3.14
CA SER A 157 26.18 -1.96 4.03
C SER A 157 27.56 -2.02 3.36
N LEU A 158 27.63 -2.47 2.10
CA LEU A 158 28.84 -2.60 1.29
C LEU A 158 29.05 -1.34 0.45
N SER A 159 30.27 -0.82 0.36
CA SER A 159 30.58 0.25 -0.58
C SER A 159 30.70 -0.30 -2.00
N ARG A 160 30.48 0.56 -3.00
CA ARG A 160 30.71 0.19 -4.40
C ARG A 160 32.15 -0.28 -4.65
N SER A 161 33.13 0.34 -3.98
CA SER A 161 34.54 -0.07 -4.08
C SER A 161 34.82 -1.49 -3.58
N VAL A 162 34.07 -1.97 -2.57
CA VAL A 162 34.18 -3.36 -2.10
C VAL A 162 33.61 -4.32 -3.14
N LEU A 163 32.47 -3.99 -3.75
CA LEU A 163 31.86 -4.80 -4.82
C LEU A 163 32.79 -4.85 -6.05
N GLU A 164 33.35 -3.70 -6.44
CA GLU A 164 34.29 -3.60 -7.55
C GLU A 164 35.57 -4.42 -7.32
N SER A 165 36.16 -4.31 -6.12
CA SER A 165 37.33 -5.12 -5.76
C SER A 165 37.00 -6.61 -5.78
N TRP A 166 35.83 -7.01 -5.28
CA TRP A 166 35.41 -8.40 -5.26
C TRP A 166 35.20 -8.95 -6.69
N ALA A 167 34.55 -8.18 -7.57
CA ALA A 167 34.35 -8.55 -8.96
C ALA A 167 35.68 -8.72 -9.71
N ARG A 168 36.60 -7.77 -9.54
CA ARG A 168 37.93 -7.82 -10.18
C ARG A 168 38.78 -8.98 -9.70
N GLN A 169 38.74 -9.30 -8.40
CA GLN A 169 39.45 -10.46 -7.83
C GLN A 169 38.94 -11.80 -8.39
N ARG A 170 37.71 -11.82 -8.89
CA ARG A 170 37.06 -12.97 -9.51
C ARG A 170 37.03 -12.92 -11.03
N GLU A 171 37.68 -11.91 -11.63
CA GLU A 171 37.75 -11.74 -13.09
C GLU A 171 36.36 -11.75 -13.74
N LEU A 172 35.36 -11.15 -13.06
CA LEU A 172 34.00 -11.11 -13.58
C LEU A 172 33.88 -10.08 -14.69
N ASP A 173 33.17 -10.46 -15.75
CA ASP A 173 32.75 -9.54 -16.80
C ASP A 173 31.39 -8.92 -16.46
N TRP A 174 31.22 -7.64 -16.77
CA TRP A 174 29.94 -6.93 -16.63
C TRP A 174 29.75 -5.90 -17.72
N VAL A 175 28.48 -5.52 -17.95
CA VAL A 175 28.10 -4.51 -18.92
C VAL A 175 28.07 -3.13 -18.25
N GLU A 176 28.67 -2.13 -18.88
CA GLU A 176 28.53 -0.74 -18.47
C GLU A 176 27.39 -0.04 -19.20
N ASP A 177 26.35 0.36 -18.46
CA ASP A 177 25.23 1.12 -19.03
C ASP A 177 25.65 2.57 -19.33
N PRO A 178 25.62 3.01 -20.62
CA PRO A 178 26.00 4.36 -21.01
C PRO A 178 25.13 5.45 -20.38
N SER A 179 23.88 5.15 -20.03
CA SER A 179 22.96 6.10 -19.42
C SER A 179 23.39 6.53 -18.01
N ASN A 180 24.24 5.75 -17.34
CA ASN A 180 24.86 6.12 -16.07
C ASN A 180 25.70 7.39 -16.18
N ALA A 181 26.16 7.77 -17.38
CA ALA A 181 26.91 9.00 -17.62
C ALA A 181 26.00 10.24 -17.77
N TYR A 182 24.69 10.08 -17.95
CA TYR A 182 23.77 11.19 -18.22
C TYR A 182 23.48 11.99 -16.95
N GLN A 183 24.11 13.16 -16.81
CA GLN A 183 24.04 14.00 -15.60
C GLN A 183 22.75 14.84 -15.49
N GLN A 184 21.89 14.83 -16.52
CA GLN A 184 20.57 15.46 -16.47
C GLN A 184 19.64 14.84 -15.40
N TYR A 185 19.90 13.59 -15.02
CA TYR A 185 19.18 12.92 -13.95
C TYR A 185 19.79 13.28 -12.59
N ALA A 186 18.93 13.71 -11.65
CA ALA A 186 19.37 14.21 -10.35
C ALA A 186 20.26 13.21 -9.57
N ARG A 187 19.98 11.91 -9.70
CA ARG A 187 20.77 10.87 -9.03
C ARG A 187 22.17 10.72 -9.66
N ASN A 188 22.25 10.73 -10.98
CA ASN A 188 23.53 10.71 -11.69
C ASN A 188 24.34 11.97 -11.39
N TYR A 189 23.68 13.13 -11.30
CA TYR A 189 24.34 14.37 -10.88
C TYR A 189 24.92 14.25 -9.46
N LEU A 190 24.15 13.72 -8.49
CA LEU A 190 24.66 13.48 -7.14
C LEU A 190 25.89 12.55 -7.15
N ARG A 191 25.83 11.45 -7.92
CA ARG A 191 26.91 10.48 -8.04
C ARG A 191 28.19 11.06 -8.63
N HIS A 192 28.08 11.87 -9.68
CA HIS A 192 29.24 12.34 -10.46
C HIS A 192 29.77 13.71 -10.04
N GLN A 193 28.93 14.59 -9.50
CA GLN A 193 29.32 15.96 -9.19
C GLN A 193 29.37 16.24 -7.69
N VAL A 194 28.48 15.64 -6.89
CA VAL A 194 28.35 15.99 -5.46
C VAL A 194 29.14 15.02 -4.57
N MET A 195 28.90 13.73 -4.72
CA MET A 195 29.55 12.69 -3.90
C MET A 195 31.08 12.70 -4.00
N PRO A 196 31.71 12.93 -5.17
CA PRO A 196 33.18 12.98 -5.26
C PRO A 196 33.76 14.14 -4.45
N VAL A 197 33.15 15.32 -4.50
CA VAL A 197 33.59 16.50 -3.72
C VAL A 197 33.47 16.23 -2.22
N ILE A 198 32.35 15.65 -1.79
CA ILE A 198 32.13 15.29 -0.38
C ILE A 198 33.16 14.25 0.07
N THR A 199 33.35 13.18 -0.69
CA THR A 199 34.24 12.07 -0.30
C THR A 199 35.71 12.42 -0.37
N GLN A 200 36.10 13.36 -1.25
CA GLN A 200 37.45 13.92 -1.27
C GLN A 200 37.78 14.65 0.03
N ARG A 201 36.81 15.42 0.57
CA ARG A 201 37.00 16.16 1.82
C ARG A 201 36.79 15.27 3.06
N TRP A 202 35.84 14.35 3.00
CA TRP A 202 35.45 13.44 4.07
C TRP A 202 35.38 11.99 3.54
N PRO A 203 36.50 11.24 3.58
CA PRO A 203 36.55 9.88 3.03
C PRO A 203 35.53 8.90 3.65
N GLY A 204 35.11 9.15 4.90
CA GLY A 204 34.10 8.35 5.61
C GLY A 204 32.63 8.72 5.32
N ALA A 205 32.37 9.70 4.45
CA ALA A 205 31.03 10.28 4.29
C ALA A 205 29.95 9.26 3.90
N VAL A 206 30.25 8.32 3.01
CA VAL A 206 29.29 7.27 2.60
C VAL A 206 28.86 6.43 3.81
N THR A 207 29.81 6.00 4.65
CA THR A 207 29.52 5.24 5.87
C THR A 207 28.67 6.06 6.84
N GLN A 208 29.03 7.33 7.07
CA GLN A 208 28.31 8.23 7.96
C GLN A 208 26.88 8.52 7.48
N PHE A 209 26.66 8.61 6.17
CA PHE A 209 25.33 8.75 5.59
C PHE A 209 24.49 7.48 5.76
N VAL A 210 25.07 6.29 5.60
CA VAL A 210 24.39 5.03 5.89
C VAL A 210 24.01 4.93 7.37
N GLU A 211 24.92 5.29 8.27
CA GLU A 211 24.64 5.33 9.73
C GLU A 211 23.53 6.32 10.06
N THR A 212 23.56 7.51 9.48
CA THR A 212 22.51 8.53 9.65
C THR A 212 21.15 8.00 9.18
N ALA A 213 21.09 7.34 8.01
CA ALA A 213 19.87 6.71 7.54
C ALA A 213 19.39 5.59 8.50
N GLY A 214 20.32 4.88 9.15
CA GLY A 214 20.05 3.93 10.22
C GLY A 214 19.38 4.59 11.43
N TYR A 215 19.97 5.66 11.99
CA TYR A 215 19.36 6.41 13.10
C TYR A 215 17.97 6.96 12.75
N MET A 216 17.77 7.40 11.50
CA MET A 216 16.45 7.83 11.03
C MET A 216 15.45 6.67 10.90
N ALA A 217 15.92 5.44 10.62
CA ALA A 217 15.07 4.25 10.61
C ALA A 217 14.65 3.85 12.03
N GLU A 218 15.59 3.86 13.00
CA GLU A 218 15.30 3.62 14.42
C GLU A 218 14.32 4.66 14.98
N ALA A 219 14.55 5.95 14.70
CA ALA A 219 13.63 7.00 15.09
C ALA A 219 12.23 6.81 14.48
N ARG A 220 12.15 6.35 13.23
CA ARG A 220 10.87 6.03 12.60
C ARG A 220 10.16 4.87 13.32
N GLU A 221 10.87 3.81 13.67
CA GLU A 221 10.29 2.67 14.39
C GLU A 221 9.68 3.10 15.74
N LEU A 222 10.40 3.94 16.50
CA LEU A 222 9.88 4.51 17.74
C LEU A 222 8.65 5.40 17.53
N LEU A 223 8.64 6.19 16.45
CA LEU A 223 7.47 6.99 16.06
C LEU A 223 6.28 6.10 15.66
N ASP A 224 6.53 4.99 15.00
CA ASP A 224 5.49 4.04 14.61
C ASP A 224 4.88 3.38 15.87
N VAL A 225 5.69 2.97 16.84
CA VAL A 225 5.22 2.47 18.16
C VAL A 225 4.38 3.51 18.90
N LEU A 226 4.80 4.77 18.92
CA LEU A 226 4.03 5.85 19.55
C LEU A 226 2.69 6.07 18.83
N ALA A 227 2.67 6.00 17.50
CA ALA A 227 1.45 6.13 16.73
C ALA A 227 0.48 4.96 16.98
N GLU A 228 0.98 3.73 17.12
CA GLU A 228 0.18 2.57 17.49
C GLU A 228 -0.49 2.75 18.86
N GLN A 229 0.26 3.26 19.85
CA GLN A 229 -0.30 3.57 21.17
C GLN A 229 -1.39 4.65 21.10
N ASP A 230 -1.16 5.70 20.30
CA ASP A 230 -2.16 6.75 20.06
C ASP A 230 -3.39 6.25 19.31
N ALA A 231 -3.20 5.29 18.39
CA ALA A 231 -4.26 4.71 17.60
C ALA A 231 -5.28 3.95 18.44
N VAL A 232 -4.88 3.32 19.55
CA VAL A 232 -5.79 2.56 20.45
C VAL A 232 -6.96 3.42 20.94
N SER A 233 -6.74 4.70 21.24
CA SER A 233 -7.79 5.60 21.72
C SER A 233 -8.48 6.39 20.60
N CYS A 234 -7.87 6.45 19.41
CA CYS A 234 -8.34 7.28 18.32
C CYS A 234 -9.06 6.51 17.21
N LEU A 235 -8.75 5.23 16.97
CA LEU A 235 -9.40 4.44 15.93
C LEU A 235 -10.70 3.81 16.44
N GLU A 236 -11.79 4.04 15.72
CA GLU A 236 -13.05 3.28 15.87
C GLU A 236 -12.99 1.98 15.04
N SER A 237 -12.40 2.06 13.86
CA SER A 237 -12.09 0.92 12.97
C SER A 237 -10.82 1.23 12.18
N PRO A 238 -10.25 0.29 11.40
CA PRO A 238 -9.06 0.56 10.59
C PRO A 238 -9.19 1.80 9.70
N GLU A 239 -10.38 2.11 9.18
CA GLU A 239 -10.67 3.23 8.27
C GLU A 239 -11.34 4.44 8.94
N VAL A 240 -11.57 4.42 10.26
CA VAL A 240 -12.31 5.48 10.95
C VAL A 240 -11.55 5.98 12.17
N LEU A 241 -11.12 7.24 12.11
CA LEU A 241 -10.55 7.97 13.24
C LEU A 241 -11.59 8.84 13.93
N GLN A 242 -11.64 8.80 15.24
CA GLN A 242 -12.41 9.72 16.08
C GLN A 242 -11.62 11.03 16.27
N LEU A 243 -12.25 12.15 15.94
CA LEU A 243 -11.63 13.47 16.10
C LEU A 243 -11.48 13.92 17.56
N PRO A 244 -12.43 13.67 18.49
CA PRO A 244 -12.29 14.16 19.86
C PRO A 244 -11.06 13.60 20.60
N PRO A 245 -10.77 12.28 20.58
CA PRO A 245 -9.52 11.74 21.14
C PRO A 245 -8.27 12.27 20.43
N LEU A 246 -8.32 12.39 19.09
CA LEU A 246 -7.22 12.95 18.30
C LEU A 246 -6.89 14.39 18.73
N PHE A 247 -7.89 15.21 19.05
CA PHE A 247 -7.70 16.59 19.51
C PHE A 247 -7.10 16.71 20.92
N GLN A 248 -7.12 15.64 21.72
CA GLN A 248 -6.42 15.60 23.01
C GLN A 248 -4.90 15.37 22.84
N LEU A 249 -4.47 14.87 21.68
CA LEU A 249 -3.06 14.71 21.37
C LEU A 249 -2.42 16.05 21.00
N SER A 250 -1.13 16.20 21.29
CA SER A 250 -0.36 17.34 20.78
C SER A 250 -0.33 17.33 19.25
N GLU A 251 -0.14 18.50 18.63
CA GLU A 251 -0.08 18.63 17.16
C GLU A 251 0.96 17.68 16.53
N THR A 252 2.11 17.49 17.15
CA THR A 252 3.14 16.59 16.64
C THR A 252 2.70 15.12 16.68
N ARG A 253 1.99 14.69 17.73
CA ARG A 253 1.41 13.34 17.84
C ARG A 253 0.26 13.13 16.87
N GLN A 254 -0.62 14.12 16.68
CA GLN A 254 -1.65 14.09 15.63
C GLN A 254 -1.02 13.85 14.25
N ASN A 255 0.02 14.62 13.93
CA ASN A 255 0.71 14.52 12.64
C ASN A 255 1.43 13.18 12.46
N ASN A 256 1.93 12.59 13.55
CA ASN A 256 2.53 11.26 13.54
C ASN A 256 1.47 10.17 13.30
N LEU A 257 0.39 10.19 14.08
CA LEU A 257 -0.73 9.25 13.95
C LEU A 257 -1.37 9.30 12.56
N LEU A 258 -1.62 10.50 12.00
CA LEU A 258 -2.19 10.65 10.66
C LEU A 258 -1.28 10.07 9.56
N ARG A 259 0.03 10.27 9.67
CA ARG A 259 1.00 9.68 8.73
C ARG A 259 1.06 8.16 8.87
N TYR A 260 1.06 7.66 10.10
CA TYR A 260 1.03 6.23 10.39
C TYR A 260 -0.23 5.56 9.81
N TRP A 261 -1.40 6.12 10.13
CA TRP A 261 -2.71 5.63 9.71
C TRP A 261 -2.89 5.62 8.19
N LEU A 262 -2.49 6.70 7.50
CA LEU A 262 -2.58 6.70 6.03
C LEU A 262 -1.59 5.71 5.40
N ARG A 263 -0.40 5.54 6.01
CA ARG A 263 0.61 4.61 5.50
C ARG A 263 0.18 3.15 5.67
N SER A 264 -0.56 2.80 6.72
CA SER A 264 -1.15 1.44 6.85
C SER A 264 -2.16 1.15 5.73
N HIS A 265 -2.75 2.19 5.15
CA HIS A 265 -3.61 2.13 3.96
C HIS A 265 -2.89 2.43 2.65
N GLN A 266 -1.57 2.23 2.60
CA GLN A 266 -0.73 2.40 1.41
C GLN A 266 -0.72 3.84 0.84
N CYS A 267 -1.08 4.84 1.66
CA CYS A 267 -1.07 6.24 1.30
C CYS A 267 0.01 7.00 2.07
N VAL A 268 0.93 7.65 1.34
CA VAL A 268 1.97 8.48 1.96
C VAL A 268 1.47 9.93 2.04
N LEU A 269 1.33 10.45 3.25
CA LEU A 269 0.91 11.83 3.48
C LEU A 269 2.09 12.79 3.39
N GLY A 270 2.17 13.53 2.28
CA GLY A 270 3.12 14.61 2.07
C GLY A 270 2.85 15.84 2.95
N THR A 271 3.82 16.74 3.06
CA THR A 271 3.73 17.95 3.90
C THR A 271 2.59 18.86 3.48
N GLU A 272 2.42 19.12 2.19
CA GLU A 272 1.34 19.95 1.66
C GLU A 272 -0.04 19.34 1.95
N SER A 273 -0.21 18.04 1.67
CA SER A 273 -1.45 17.31 1.97
C SER A 273 -1.75 17.28 3.47
N LEU A 274 -0.73 17.17 4.34
CA LEU A 274 -0.93 17.28 5.79
C LEU A 274 -1.40 18.68 6.18
N HIS A 275 -0.77 19.75 5.67
CA HIS A 275 -1.22 21.11 5.94
C HIS A 275 -2.66 21.35 5.46
N GLN A 276 -3.01 20.82 4.28
CA GLN A 276 -4.37 20.86 3.76
C GLN A 276 -5.34 20.09 4.66
N LEU A 277 -4.99 18.87 5.08
CA LEU A 277 -5.77 18.07 6.02
C LEU A 277 -5.98 18.81 7.34
N ARG A 278 -4.93 19.39 7.93
CA ARG A 278 -5.04 20.17 9.19
C ARG A 278 -5.98 21.36 9.02
N ARG A 279 -5.76 22.17 7.98
CA ARG A 279 -6.58 23.35 7.68
C ARG A 279 -8.03 22.98 7.45
N GLN A 280 -8.26 21.94 6.66
CA GLN A 280 -9.60 21.53 6.28
C GLN A 280 -10.32 20.80 7.39
N PHE A 281 -9.72 19.85 8.12
CA PHE A 281 -10.47 18.99 9.05
C PHE A 281 -10.22 19.28 10.52
N LEU A 282 -9.01 19.69 10.88
CA LEU A 282 -8.63 19.85 12.30
C LEU A 282 -8.83 21.28 12.82
N GLN A 283 -8.74 22.29 11.95
CA GLN A 283 -8.81 23.70 12.33
C GLN A 283 -10.11 24.39 11.90
N GLY A 284 -10.82 23.85 10.92
CA GLY A 284 -12.03 24.49 10.40
C GLY A 284 -13.23 24.32 11.35
N LYS A 285 -13.84 25.41 11.79
CA LYS A 285 -15.23 25.40 12.29
C LYS A 285 -16.21 25.46 11.10
N GLY A 286 -17.28 24.66 11.11
CA GLY A 286 -18.49 25.00 10.34
C GLY A 286 -18.70 24.35 8.96
N ASN A 287 -18.30 23.10 8.71
CA ASN A 287 -18.99 22.31 7.67
C ASN A 287 -18.98 20.82 8.05
N PRO A 288 -20.15 20.16 8.20
CA PRO A 288 -20.22 18.76 8.65
C PRO A 288 -19.68 17.74 7.64
N GLU A 289 -19.54 18.13 6.37
CA GLU A 289 -19.09 17.25 5.29
C GLU A 289 -17.95 17.90 4.52
N ARG A 290 -16.72 17.52 4.85
CA ARG A 290 -15.53 17.92 4.12
C ARG A 290 -14.98 16.74 3.33
N LEU A 291 -14.37 17.02 2.18
CA LEU A 291 -13.75 16.04 1.31
C LEU A 291 -12.35 16.50 0.95
N LEU A 292 -11.37 15.62 1.15
CA LEU A 292 -10.01 15.81 0.66
C LEU A 292 -9.60 14.58 -0.14
N GLN A 293 -9.31 14.79 -1.41
CA GLN A 293 -8.78 13.75 -2.27
C GLN A 293 -7.28 13.58 -1.98
N LEU A 294 -6.88 12.41 -1.47
CA LEU A 294 -5.48 12.07 -1.24
C LEU A 294 -4.85 11.41 -2.47
N GLN A 295 -5.62 10.57 -3.17
CA GLN A 295 -5.27 9.90 -4.42
C GLN A 295 -6.52 9.86 -5.33
N PRO A 296 -6.41 9.55 -6.63
CA PRO A 296 -7.57 9.45 -7.53
C PRO A 296 -8.72 8.62 -6.94
N ASP A 297 -8.37 7.49 -6.35
CA ASP A 297 -9.27 6.51 -5.75
C ASP A 297 -9.39 6.61 -4.23
N LEU A 298 -8.61 7.44 -3.50
CA LEU A 298 -8.60 7.46 -2.02
C LEU A 298 -8.86 8.85 -1.44
N HIS A 299 -9.93 8.97 -0.67
CA HIS A 299 -10.50 10.22 -0.21
C HIS A 299 -10.66 10.21 1.32
N LEU A 300 -10.45 11.36 1.96
CA LEU A 300 -10.78 11.60 3.35
C LEU A 300 -12.09 12.38 3.47
N ARG A 301 -12.98 11.93 4.35
CA ARG A 301 -14.24 12.61 4.61
C ARG A 301 -14.50 12.76 6.10
N THR A 302 -15.22 13.81 6.49
CA THR A 302 -15.68 13.95 7.87
C THR A 302 -17.18 13.82 7.98
N TYR A 303 -17.62 13.22 9.08
CA TYR A 303 -19.02 13.15 9.47
C TYR A 303 -19.12 12.87 10.97
N ARG A 304 -19.94 13.64 11.70
CA ARG A 304 -20.18 13.49 13.16
C ARG A 304 -18.90 13.23 13.98
N GLU A 305 -17.95 14.16 13.89
CA GLU A 305 -16.68 14.12 14.63
C GLU A 305 -15.80 12.89 14.33
N ARG A 306 -15.99 12.25 13.19
CA ARG A 306 -15.15 11.16 12.69
C ARG A 306 -14.52 11.55 11.37
N LEU A 307 -13.31 11.06 11.13
CA LEU A 307 -12.58 11.15 9.89
C LEU A 307 -12.54 9.76 9.26
N PHE A 308 -13.19 9.64 8.11
CA PHE A 308 -13.31 8.41 7.33
C PHE A 308 -12.30 8.39 6.20
N LEU A 309 -11.63 7.27 6.04
CA LEU A 309 -10.91 6.95 4.82
C LEU A 309 -11.84 6.17 3.89
N TRP A 310 -12.00 6.65 2.67
CA TRP A 310 -13.01 6.16 1.74
C TRP A 310 -12.47 6.11 0.32
N ARG A 311 -12.76 5.04 -0.42
CA ARG A 311 -12.49 4.98 -1.86
C ARG A 311 -13.78 5.19 -2.65
N PRO A 312 -13.92 6.29 -3.42
CA PRO A 312 -14.98 6.36 -4.42
C PRO A 312 -14.73 5.29 -5.48
N SER A 313 -15.75 4.51 -5.82
CA SER A 313 -15.76 3.37 -6.77
C SER A 313 -15.17 2.07 -6.21
N VAL A 314 -15.98 1.03 -5.92
CA VAL A 314 -16.60 0.10 -6.91
C VAL A 314 -18.13 -0.05 -6.75
N LEU A 315 -18.70 0.50 -5.67
CA LEU A 315 -20.03 0.13 -5.18
C LEU A 315 -21.21 0.59 -6.06
N SER A 316 -21.15 1.82 -6.56
CA SER A 316 -22.28 2.46 -7.25
C SER A 316 -22.57 1.91 -8.65
N THR A 317 -21.58 1.32 -9.32
CA THR A 317 -21.70 0.77 -10.68
C THR A 317 -22.21 -0.66 -10.73
N CYS A 318 -22.30 -1.34 -9.58
CA CYS A 318 -22.69 -2.76 -9.48
C CYS A 318 -23.92 -2.99 -8.59
N LEU A 319 -24.63 -1.94 -8.17
CA LEU A 319 -25.86 -2.07 -7.39
C LEU A 319 -26.95 -2.72 -8.24
N THR A 320 -27.14 -4.03 -8.07
CA THR A 320 -28.21 -4.77 -8.74
C THR A 320 -29.41 -4.85 -7.80
N ALA A 321 -30.51 -4.21 -8.19
CA ALA A 321 -31.80 -4.38 -7.54
C ALA A 321 -32.51 -5.62 -8.11
N GLY A 322 -33.35 -6.28 -7.31
CA GLY A 322 -34.07 -7.47 -7.75
C GLY A 322 -34.54 -8.37 -6.62
N PRO A 323 -35.11 -9.54 -6.95
CA PRO A 323 -35.54 -10.51 -5.96
C PRO A 323 -34.34 -11.06 -5.19
N LEU A 324 -34.45 -11.08 -3.87
CA LEU A 324 -33.47 -11.57 -2.93
C LEU A 324 -34.12 -12.63 -2.06
N THR A 325 -33.56 -13.84 -2.07
CA THR A 325 -34.05 -14.92 -1.19
C THR A 325 -33.35 -14.80 0.15
N LEU A 326 -34.12 -14.58 1.21
CA LEU A 326 -33.60 -14.49 2.56
C LEU A 326 -33.60 -15.87 3.20
N GLN A 327 -32.41 -16.40 3.49
CA GLN A 327 -32.25 -17.66 4.20
C GLN A 327 -31.80 -17.39 5.64
N PRO A 328 -32.44 -18.00 6.66
CA PRO A 328 -32.01 -17.88 8.05
C PRO A 328 -30.54 -18.28 8.22
N GLY A 329 -29.76 -17.47 8.94
CA GLY A 329 -28.34 -17.71 9.17
C GLY A 329 -27.42 -17.44 7.98
N SER A 330 -27.93 -16.86 6.89
CA SER A 330 -27.13 -16.55 5.71
C SER A 330 -26.48 -15.16 5.78
N ALA A 331 -25.35 -15.04 5.08
CA ALA A 331 -24.66 -13.77 4.85
C ALA A 331 -24.55 -13.56 3.34
N ILE A 332 -25.21 -12.52 2.83
CA ILE A 332 -25.24 -12.19 1.41
C ILE A 332 -24.27 -11.04 1.15
N SER A 333 -23.25 -11.30 0.34
CA SER A 333 -22.34 -10.24 -0.14
C SER A 333 -23.04 -9.45 -1.24
N LEU A 334 -23.37 -8.20 -0.94
CA LEU A 334 -23.83 -7.23 -1.92
C LEU A 334 -22.65 -6.35 -2.32
N ALA A 335 -22.82 -5.51 -3.36
CA ALA A 335 -21.74 -4.64 -3.80
C ALA A 335 -21.19 -3.84 -2.61
N GLY A 336 -22.04 -3.18 -1.82
CA GLY A 336 -21.66 -2.25 -0.76
C GLY A 336 -21.30 -2.81 0.62
N GLY A 337 -21.37 -4.12 0.82
CA GLY A 337 -21.31 -4.69 2.17
C GLY A 337 -21.90 -6.10 2.27
N VAL A 338 -21.96 -6.61 3.50
CA VAL A 338 -22.60 -7.89 3.81
C VAL A 338 -23.94 -7.63 4.48
N LEU A 339 -24.99 -8.22 3.91
CA LEU A 339 -26.29 -8.34 4.56
C LEU A 339 -26.34 -9.66 5.32
N ARG A 340 -26.36 -9.59 6.65
CA ARG A 340 -26.55 -10.76 7.52
C ARG A 340 -28.01 -10.90 7.87
N ILE A 341 -28.50 -12.13 7.78
CA ILE A 341 -29.91 -12.47 7.98
C ILE A 341 -29.98 -13.49 9.10
N ASP A 342 -30.75 -13.19 10.12
CA ASP A 342 -31.06 -14.09 11.22
C ASP A 342 -32.58 -14.19 11.40
N GLY A 343 -33.05 -15.32 11.92
CA GLY A 343 -34.50 -15.61 12.04
C GLY A 343 -35.21 -15.92 10.72
N ASP A 344 -36.49 -16.26 10.83
CA ASP A 344 -37.31 -16.77 9.73
C ASP A 344 -37.97 -15.65 8.93
N ALA A 345 -37.72 -15.58 7.62
CA ALA A 345 -38.42 -14.65 6.73
C ALA A 345 -39.90 -15.09 6.56
N PRO A 346 -40.89 -14.20 6.73
CA PRO A 346 -42.29 -14.54 6.60
C PRO A 346 -42.73 -14.59 5.12
N GLY A 347 -43.65 -15.53 4.85
CA GLY A 347 -44.21 -15.78 3.52
C GLY A 347 -43.74 -17.12 2.94
N GLN A 348 -44.56 -17.72 2.07
CA GLN A 348 -44.16 -18.93 1.34
C GLN A 348 -42.98 -18.57 0.42
N ASN A 349 -41.75 -18.98 0.81
CA ASN A 349 -40.46 -18.91 0.10
C ASN A 349 -39.47 -17.78 0.46
N GLY A 350 -39.78 -16.85 1.39
CA GLY A 350 -38.76 -15.90 1.90
C GLY A 350 -38.13 -14.95 0.87
N ILE A 351 -38.80 -14.68 -0.26
CA ILE A 351 -38.31 -13.78 -1.32
C ILE A 351 -38.75 -12.35 -1.03
N MET A 352 -37.81 -11.40 -1.01
CA MET A 352 -38.06 -9.96 -0.89
C MET A 352 -37.44 -9.19 -2.05
N GLN A 353 -37.89 -7.97 -2.31
CA GLN A 353 -37.29 -7.11 -3.33
C GLN A 353 -36.18 -6.26 -2.72
N LEU A 354 -34.93 -6.52 -3.12
CA LEU A 354 -33.79 -5.67 -2.81
C LEU A 354 -33.85 -4.42 -3.70
N LYS A 355 -33.91 -3.25 -3.07
CA LYS A 355 -33.82 -1.94 -3.71
C LYS A 355 -32.73 -1.10 -3.06
N TYR A 356 -32.38 -0.02 -3.73
CA TYR A 356 -31.47 1.01 -3.22
C TYR A 356 -32.17 2.36 -3.29
N ARG A 357 -31.62 3.33 -2.57
CA ARG A 357 -32.18 4.67 -2.49
C ARG A 357 -32.14 5.36 -3.86
N GLN A 358 -33.30 5.89 -4.28
CA GLN A 358 -33.51 6.78 -5.41
C GLN A 358 -33.92 8.20 -4.98
N GLY A 359 -34.27 8.38 -3.70
CA GLY A 359 -34.67 9.65 -3.10
C GLY A 359 -36.19 9.81 -3.00
N GLY A 360 -36.65 10.38 -1.87
CA GLY A 360 -38.06 10.62 -1.60
C GLY A 360 -38.78 9.49 -0.85
N GLU A 361 -38.08 8.41 -0.52
CA GLU A 361 -38.66 7.26 0.18
C GLU A 361 -39.12 7.62 1.59
N GLN A 362 -40.25 7.04 1.98
CA GLN A 362 -40.83 7.16 3.31
C GLN A 362 -41.24 5.79 3.83
N LEU A 363 -41.18 5.63 5.14
CA LEU A 363 -41.61 4.43 5.86
C LEU A 363 -42.20 4.83 7.22
N HIS A 364 -42.91 3.91 7.86
CA HIS A 364 -43.46 4.09 9.20
C HIS A 364 -42.73 3.13 10.16
N PRO A 365 -41.61 3.56 10.79
CA PRO A 365 -40.85 2.67 11.66
C PRO A 365 -41.71 2.13 12.81
N ALA A 366 -41.60 0.83 13.05
CA ALA A 366 -42.24 0.15 14.18
C ALA A 366 -41.96 0.87 15.50
N GLY A 367 -43.00 1.06 16.32
CA GLY A 367 -42.91 1.76 17.61
C GLY A 367 -42.77 3.30 17.55
N ARG A 368 -42.57 3.90 16.36
CA ARG A 368 -42.44 5.36 16.22
C ARG A 368 -43.78 6.10 16.08
N GLY A 369 -44.82 5.42 15.60
CA GLY A 369 -46.19 5.94 15.47
C GLY A 369 -46.42 6.97 14.35
N VAL A 370 -45.35 7.50 13.73
CA VAL A 370 -45.42 8.47 12.61
C VAL A 370 -44.50 8.08 11.46
N GLY A 371 -44.90 8.43 10.24
CA GLY A 371 -44.09 8.28 9.04
C GLY A 371 -42.85 9.18 9.05
N VAL A 372 -41.75 8.69 8.51
CA VAL A 372 -40.48 9.41 8.39
C VAL A 372 -39.87 9.20 7.01
N SER A 373 -39.17 10.22 6.50
CA SER A 373 -38.34 10.04 5.30
C SER A 373 -37.10 9.21 5.62
N LEU A 374 -36.69 8.37 4.66
CA LEU A 374 -35.49 7.55 4.79
C LEU A 374 -34.24 8.41 5.04
N SER A 375 -34.18 9.59 4.41
CA SER A 375 -33.08 10.55 4.63
C SER A 375 -32.99 11.04 6.08
N LYS A 376 -34.13 11.31 6.72
CA LYS A 376 -34.16 11.74 8.13
C LYS A 376 -33.76 10.59 9.05
N LEU A 377 -34.20 9.37 8.76
CA LEU A 377 -33.80 8.18 9.51
C LEU A 377 -32.29 7.94 9.45
N PHE A 378 -31.68 7.98 8.26
CA PHE A 378 -30.22 7.90 8.12
C PHE A 378 -29.50 9.01 8.87
N GLN A 379 -30.05 10.23 8.83
CA GLN A 379 -29.47 11.34 9.57
C GLN A 379 -29.54 11.12 11.08
N GLU A 380 -30.62 10.57 11.63
CA GLU A 380 -30.79 10.30 13.07
C GLU A 380 -29.78 9.26 13.57
N VAL A 381 -29.72 8.10 12.89
CA VAL A 381 -28.81 7.00 13.22
C VAL A 381 -27.34 7.33 12.89
N GLY A 382 -27.11 8.34 12.05
CA GLY A 382 -25.76 8.81 11.74
C GLY A 382 -25.08 8.00 10.64
N VAL A 383 -25.84 7.58 9.64
CA VAL A 383 -25.26 6.98 8.44
C VAL A 383 -24.60 8.08 7.59
N PRO A 384 -23.30 7.97 7.27
CA PRO A 384 -22.60 8.91 6.42
C PRO A 384 -23.28 9.06 5.05
N PRO A 385 -23.45 10.30 4.53
CA PRO A 385 -24.18 10.58 3.29
C PRO A 385 -23.75 9.74 2.09
N TRP A 386 -22.45 9.47 1.96
CA TRP A 386 -21.88 8.71 0.84
C TRP A 386 -22.08 7.21 0.92
N LEU A 387 -22.57 6.69 2.04
CA LEU A 387 -22.95 5.28 2.19
C LEU A 387 -24.46 5.08 1.98
N ARG A 388 -25.27 6.15 2.00
CA ARG A 388 -26.75 6.06 1.99
C ARG A 388 -27.29 5.48 0.69
N ASP A 389 -26.68 5.82 -0.44
CA ASP A 389 -27.15 5.36 -1.76
C ASP A 389 -26.84 3.88 -2.01
N SER A 390 -25.81 3.34 -1.34
CA SER A 390 -25.46 1.91 -1.37
C SER A 390 -26.10 1.09 -0.25
N TRP A 391 -26.91 1.69 0.62
CA TRP A 391 -27.56 0.98 1.72
C TRP A 391 -28.72 0.14 1.17
N PRO A 392 -28.75 -1.18 1.41
CA PRO A 392 -29.80 -2.05 0.88
C PRO A 392 -31.14 -1.77 1.55
N LEU A 393 -32.22 -1.82 0.79
CA LEU A 393 -33.59 -1.67 1.26
C LEU A 393 -34.37 -2.93 0.90
N LEU A 394 -34.95 -3.60 1.89
CA LEU A 394 -35.78 -4.78 1.65
C LEU A 394 -37.24 -4.35 1.57
N CYS A 395 -37.85 -4.56 0.41
CA CYS A 395 -39.17 -4.07 0.07
C CYS A 395 -40.15 -5.23 -0.20
N ASP A 396 -41.42 -4.97 0.11
CA ASP A 396 -42.56 -5.72 -0.41
C ASP A 396 -43.25 -4.94 -1.55
N ASP A 397 -44.38 -5.46 -2.04
CA ASP A 397 -45.18 -4.81 -3.08
C ASP A 397 -45.70 -3.42 -2.67
N LYS A 398 -45.76 -3.14 -1.37
CA LYS A 398 -46.29 -1.91 -0.79
C LYS A 398 -45.19 -0.92 -0.37
N GLY A 399 -43.91 -1.23 -0.59
CA GLY A 399 -42.78 -0.32 -0.29
C GLY A 399 -41.74 -0.90 0.66
N ILE A 400 -40.99 -0.03 1.34
CA ILE A 400 -39.91 -0.44 2.25
C ILE A 400 -40.49 -1.16 3.46
N LEU A 401 -39.93 -2.32 3.78
CA LEU A 401 -40.34 -3.14 4.91
C LEU A 401 -39.24 -3.23 5.96
N VAL A 402 -37.99 -3.36 5.53
CA VAL A 402 -36.82 -3.38 6.42
C VAL A 402 -35.72 -2.49 5.86
N VAL A 403 -35.17 -1.64 6.72
CA VAL A 403 -33.90 -0.94 6.50
C VAL A 403 -32.88 -1.64 7.41
N PRO A 404 -32.07 -2.59 6.87
CA PRO A 404 -31.23 -3.46 7.68
C PRO A 404 -30.30 -2.69 8.61
N GLY A 405 -30.19 -3.14 9.86
CA GLY A 405 -29.42 -2.51 10.93
C GLY A 405 -30.00 -1.20 11.49
N ILE A 406 -31.15 -0.74 10.99
CA ILE A 406 -31.72 0.56 11.36
C ILE A 406 -33.14 0.40 11.92
N CYS A 407 -34.08 -0.08 11.11
CA CYS A 407 -35.46 -0.30 11.57
C CYS A 407 -36.27 -1.19 10.64
N GLU A 408 -37.41 -1.63 11.16
CA GLU A 408 -38.47 -2.31 10.43
C GLU A 408 -39.71 -1.41 10.35
N ASP A 409 -40.49 -1.55 9.30
CA ASP A 409 -41.77 -0.85 9.16
C ASP A 409 -42.83 -1.49 10.07
N GLN A 410 -43.77 -0.70 10.59
CA GLN A 410 -44.85 -1.14 11.48
C GLN A 410 -45.69 -2.28 10.88
N ARG A 411 -45.76 -2.38 9.54
CA ARG A 411 -46.46 -3.47 8.84
C ARG A 411 -45.82 -4.84 9.09
N TRP A 412 -44.57 -4.86 9.55
CA TRP A 412 -43.78 -6.05 9.83
C TRP A 412 -43.74 -6.46 11.31
N GLN A 413 -43.96 -5.50 12.21
CA GLN A 413 -43.79 -5.70 13.65
C GLN A 413 -44.61 -6.88 14.17
N GLY A 414 -43.93 -7.87 14.77
CA GLY A 414 -44.56 -9.05 15.37
C GLY A 414 -44.97 -10.18 14.40
N LYS A 415 -44.65 -10.07 13.11
CA LYS A 415 -44.98 -11.11 12.11
C LYS A 415 -43.87 -12.14 11.88
N SER A 416 -42.64 -11.84 12.29
CA SER A 416 -41.50 -12.75 12.21
C SER A 416 -40.43 -12.37 13.23
N ASN A 417 -39.51 -13.29 13.48
CA ASN A 417 -38.26 -13.03 14.21
C ASN A 417 -37.11 -12.64 13.27
N LEU A 418 -37.40 -12.25 12.01
CA LEU A 418 -36.39 -11.85 11.03
C LEU A 418 -35.62 -10.63 11.52
N SER A 419 -34.30 -10.77 11.64
CA SER A 419 -33.35 -9.70 11.90
C SER A 419 -32.40 -9.56 10.71
N CYS A 420 -32.33 -8.37 10.13
CA CYS A 420 -31.41 -8.06 9.05
C CYS A 420 -30.40 -7.01 9.51
N LEU A 421 -29.12 -7.35 9.46
CA LEU A 421 -28.02 -6.45 9.80
C LEU A 421 -27.20 -6.12 8.55
N TRP A 422 -26.95 -4.83 8.34
CA TRP A 422 -26.10 -4.38 7.24
C TRP A 422 -24.73 -3.93 7.74
N GLN A 423 -23.69 -4.51 7.15
CA GLN A 423 -22.30 -4.20 7.42
C GLN A 423 -21.67 -3.60 6.16
N PRO A 424 -21.63 -2.27 6.02
CA PRO A 424 -21.02 -1.63 4.84
C PRO A 424 -19.51 -1.86 4.84
N PHE A 425 -18.95 -2.20 3.68
CA PHE A 425 -17.51 -2.44 3.54
C PHE A 425 -16.68 -1.15 3.65
N GLY A 426 -15.65 -1.20 4.49
CA GLY A 426 -14.49 -0.32 4.46
C GLY A 426 -13.45 -0.75 3.42
N LEU A 427 -12.27 -0.14 3.46
CA LEU A 427 -11.20 -0.41 2.49
C LEU A 427 -10.61 -1.80 2.62
N SER A 428 -10.55 -2.32 3.84
CA SER A 428 -10.10 -3.66 4.19
C SER A 428 -11.13 -4.75 3.87
N GLY A 429 -12.34 -4.39 3.44
CA GLY A 429 -13.47 -5.31 3.41
C GLY A 429 -14.04 -5.61 4.80
N GLU A 430 -13.56 -4.94 5.85
CA GLU A 430 -14.14 -4.99 7.19
C GLU A 430 -15.35 -4.03 7.30
N PRO A 431 -16.32 -4.31 8.18
CA PRO A 431 -17.44 -3.41 8.44
C PRO A 431 -16.96 -2.06 8.98
N PHE A 432 -17.51 -0.94 8.48
CA PHE A 432 -17.31 0.37 9.14
C PHE A 432 -17.89 0.43 10.55
N PHE A 433 -18.90 -0.38 10.85
CA PHE A 433 -19.62 -0.41 12.11
C PHE A 433 -19.65 -1.85 12.61
N CYS A 434 -19.08 -2.11 13.79
CA CYS A 434 -19.11 -3.41 14.47
C CYS A 434 -20.29 -3.48 15.44
#